data_AF-A0A933APW9-F1
#
_entry.id   AF-A0A933APW9-F1
#
_cell.length_a   1.000
_cell.length_b   1.000
_cell.length_c   1.000
_cell.angle_alpha   90.00
_cell.angle_beta   90.00
_cell.angle_gamma   90.00
#
_symmetry.space_group_name_H-M   'P 1'
#
loop_
_entity.id
_entity.type
_entity.pdbx_description
1 polymer ?
#
loop_
_entity_poly.entity_id
_entity_poly.type
_entity_poly.pdbx_seq_one_letter_code
_entity_poly.pdbx_strand_id
1 'polypeptide(L)'
;MTRTATQTIIGQFRRTAILTLFIILLVHEAPARDDLNLQVAARVGARQFNFVAWTLGTLGRKVAQGASAEQDYLTADRRKQIVLDYFKLLDRSLQLDDKINRIFADPAQHDPAAASAASKQEHGSVRARKAALQPLAE
;
A
#
# COMPACT_ATOMS: atom_id res chain seq x y z
N MET A 1 36.87 34.66 44.66
CA MET A 1 36.85 33.43 43.83
C MET A 1 35.43 32.81 43.71
N THR A 2 34.35 33.60 43.64
CA THR A 2 32.96 33.07 43.68
C THR A 2 32.09 33.42 42.47
N ARG A 3 32.58 34.26 41.55
CA ARG A 3 31.76 34.81 40.43
C ARG A 3 31.69 33.90 39.20
N THR A 4 32.62 32.96 39.07
CA THR A 4 32.70 32.03 37.93
C THR A 4 31.75 30.83 38.07
N ALA A 5 31.53 30.31 39.29
CA ALA A 5 30.64 29.16 39.52
C ALA A 5 29.18 29.48 39.19
N THR A 6 28.69 30.67 39.58
CA THR A 6 27.30 31.09 39.33
C THR A 6 27.01 31.30 37.84
N GLN A 7 27.98 31.79 37.06
CA GLN A 7 27.82 31.97 35.61
C GLN A 7 27.72 30.64 34.86
N THR A 8 28.47 29.62 35.28
CA THR A 8 28.42 28.28 34.66
C THR A 8 27.07 27.61 34.94
N ILE A 9 26.51 27.75 36.15
CA ILE A 9 25.20 27.19 36.52
C ILE A 9 24.07 27.83 35.70
N ILE A 10 24.08 29.16 35.54
CA ILE A 10 23.11 29.87 34.70
C ILE A 10 23.24 29.46 33.23
N GLY A 11 24.47 29.30 32.74
CA GLY A 11 24.75 28.83 31.39
C GLY A 11 24.26 27.40 31.13
N GLN A 12 24.43 26.49 32.11
CA GLN A 12 23.93 25.12 32.02
C GLN A 12 22.41 25.06 32.09
N PHE A 13 21.78 25.81 32.98
CA PHE A 13 20.31 25.90 33.08
C PHE A 13 19.68 26.39 31.77
N ARG A 14 20.29 27.40 31.14
CA ARG A 14 19.81 27.90 29.84
C ARG A 14 19.94 26.84 28.74
N ARG A 15 21.02 26.05 28.74
CA ARG A 15 21.22 24.97 27.76
C ARG A 15 20.21 23.84 27.97
N THR A 16 19.98 23.39 29.21
CA THR A 16 18.97 22.37 29.50
C THR A 16 17.56 22.87 29.19
N ALA A 17 17.25 24.14 29.47
CA ALA A 17 15.97 24.74 29.09
C ALA A 17 15.77 24.78 27.56
N ILE A 18 16.80 25.17 26.80
CA ILE A 18 16.76 25.16 25.32
C ILE A 18 16.61 23.73 24.79
N LEU A 19 17.37 22.77 25.31
CA LEU A 19 17.27 21.37 24.88
C LEU A 19 15.90 20.77 25.20
N THR A 20 15.34 21.09 26.37
CA THR A 20 14.00 20.64 26.75
C THR A 20 12.94 21.26 25.86
N LEU A 21 13.03 22.56 25.58
CA LEU A 21 12.14 23.25 24.65
C LEU A 21 12.24 22.65 23.23
N PHE A 22 13.45 22.33 22.78
CA PHE A 22 13.68 21.72 21.47
C PHE A 22 13.06 20.32 21.38
N ILE A 23 13.15 19.52 22.45
CA ILE A 23 12.48 18.21 22.53
C ILE A 23 10.96 18.36 22.51
N ILE A 24 10.40 19.34 23.22
CA ILE A 24 8.94 19.59 23.23
C ILE A 24 8.45 19.99 21.83
N LEU A 25 9.19 20.86 21.13
CA LEU A 25 8.85 21.26 19.77
C LEU A 25 8.92 20.10 18.77
N LEU A 26 9.91 19.21 18.90
CA LEU A 26 10.03 18.02 18.06
C LEU A 26 8.90 17.01 18.29
N VAL A 27 8.39 16.89 19.52
CA VAL A 27 7.23 16.02 19.83
C VAL A 27 5.93 16.64 19.33
N HIS A 28 5.82 17.96 19.23
CA HIS A 28 4.63 18.63 18.70
C HIS A 28 4.44 18.42 17.18
N GLU A 29 5.54 18.24 16.45
CA GLU A 29 5.55 17.91 15.00
C GLU A 29 5.29 16.42 14.74
N ALA A 30 5.21 15.57 15.78
CA ALA A 30 4.80 14.19 15.59
C ALA A 30 3.30 14.16 15.22
N PRO A 31 2.91 13.51 14.11
CA PRO A 31 1.50 13.42 13.72
C PRO A 31 0.70 12.86 14.91
N ALA A 32 -0.40 13.54 15.25
CA ALA A 32 -1.25 13.12 16.36
C ALA A 32 -1.60 11.64 16.21
N ARG A 33 -1.59 10.87 17.31
CA ARG A 33 -2.00 9.45 17.27
C ARG A 33 -3.43 9.26 16.73
N ASP A 34 -4.25 10.32 16.81
CA ASP A 34 -5.61 10.39 16.27
C ASP A 34 -5.68 10.79 14.79
N ASP A 35 -4.55 10.92 14.10
CA ASP A 35 -4.54 11.14 12.65
C ASP A 35 -5.09 9.90 11.95
N LEU A 36 -6.33 10.03 11.46
CA LEU A 36 -7.05 9.02 10.71
C LEU A 36 -6.24 8.52 9.52
N ASN A 37 -5.46 9.38 8.85
CA ASN A 37 -4.63 8.97 7.71
C ASN A 37 -3.50 8.04 8.16
N LEU A 38 -2.90 8.30 9.32
CA LEU A 38 -1.85 7.45 9.87
C LEU A 38 -2.41 6.07 10.28
N GLN A 39 -3.60 6.06 10.86
CA GLN A 39 -4.30 4.83 11.24
C GLN A 39 -4.75 4.02 10.02
N VAL A 40 -5.30 4.69 9.00
CA VAL A 40 -5.67 4.06 7.72
C VAL A 40 -4.43 3.54 7.01
N ALA A 41 -3.36 4.33 6.91
CA ALA A 41 -2.10 3.91 6.28
C ALA A 41 -1.47 2.71 7.00
N ALA A 42 -1.46 2.68 8.33
CA ALA A 42 -0.98 1.53 9.10
C ALA A 42 -1.84 0.28 8.87
N ARG A 43 -3.17 0.44 8.72
CA ARG A 43 -4.11 -0.68 8.54
C ARG A 43 -4.21 -1.17 7.08
N VAL A 44 -3.88 -0.30 6.13
CA VAL A 44 -3.95 -0.53 4.68
C VAL A 44 -2.56 -0.72 4.06
N GLY A 45 -1.47 -0.56 4.82
CA GLY A 45 -0.09 -0.53 4.31
C GLY A 45 0.34 -1.78 3.51
N ALA A 46 -0.23 -2.96 3.77
CA ALA A 46 0.01 -4.16 2.96
C ALA A 46 -0.87 -4.26 1.69
N ARG A 47 -1.89 -3.39 1.56
CA ARG A 47 -2.84 -3.30 0.44
C ARG A 47 -2.59 -2.05 -0.43
N GLN A 48 -1.64 -1.20 -0.05
CA GLN A 48 -1.25 -0.04 -0.85
C GLN A 48 -0.54 -0.49 -2.14
N PHE A 49 -0.58 0.35 -3.17
CA PHE A 49 0.07 0.06 -4.44
C PHE A 49 1.59 -0.09 -4.24
N ASN A 50 2.12 -1.26 -4.60
CA ASN A 50 3.56 -1.53 -4.48
C ASN A 50 4.29 -1.00 -5.72
N PHE A 51 4.74 0.26 -5.64
CA PHE A 51 5.49 0.92 -6.72
C PHE A 51 6.76 0.18 -7.09
N VAL A 52 7.48 -0.41 -6.14
CA VAL A 52 8.73 -1.12 -6.42
C VAL A 52 8.46 -2.39 -7.22
N ALA A 53 7.51 -3.22 -6.79
CA ALA A 53 7.11 -4.42 -7.52
C ALA A 53 6.57 -4.09 -8.92
N TRP A 54 5.75 -3.03 -9.03
CA TRP A 54 5.26 -2.55 -10.32
C TRP A 54 6.38 -2.02 -11.22
N THR A 55 7.36 -1.30 -10.67
CA THR A 55 8.48 -0.73 -11.44
C THR A 55 9.43 -1.82 -11.91
N LEU A 56 9.78 -2.77 -11.04
CA LEU A 56 10.60 -3.93 -11.42
C LEU A 56 9.88 -4.80 -12.46
N GLY A 57 8.56 -5.00 -12.31
CA GLY A 57 7.74 -5.70 -13.29
C GLY A 57 7.70 -4.99 -14.65
N THR A 58 7.51 -3.67 -14.68
CA THR A 58 7.48 -2.89 -15.93
C THR A 58 8.85 -2.84 -16.62
N LEU A 59 9.94 -2.72 -15.87
CA LEU A 59 11.30 -2.81 -16.41
C LEU A 59 11.58 -4.19 -17.01
N GLY A 60 11.25 -5.27 -16.28
CA GLY A 60 11.38 -6.63 -16.79
C GLY A 60 10.57 -6.88 -18.06
N ARG A 61 9.33 -6.38 -18.13
CA ARG A 61 8.50 -6.47 -19.34
C ARG A 61 9.08 -5.71 -20.52
N LYS A 62 9.59 -4.49 -20.32
CA LYS A 62 10.26 -3.71 -21.38
C LYS A 62 11.53 -4.39 -21.88
N VAL A 63 12.31 -4.99 -20.99
CA VAL A 63 13.50 -5.78 -21.37
C VAL A 63 13.09 -7.02 -22.16
N ALA A 64 12.06 -7.75 -21.72
CA ALA A 64 11.56 -8.92 -22.44
C ALA A 64 10.97 -8.57 -23.82
N GLN A 65 10.24 -7.45 -23.92
CA GLN A 65 9.70 -6.94 -25.19
C GLN A 65 10.80 -6.44 -26.13
N GLY A 66 11.87 -5.83 -25.61
CA GLY A 66 13.03 -5.40 -26.39
C GLY A 66 13.95 -6.55 -26.82
N ALA A 67 13.99 -7.64 -26.07
CA ALA A 67 14.76 -8.85 -26.38
C ALA A 67 14.02 -9.81 -27.33
N SER A 68 12.69 -9.66 -27.47
CA SER A 68 11.86 -10.52 -28.31
C SER A 68 11.65 -9.89 -29.68
N ALA A 69 12.57 -10.16 -30.61
CA ALA A 69 12.33 -9.99 -32.05
C ALA A 69 11.39 -11.07 -32.63
N GLU A 70 10.68 -11.82 -31.77
CA GLU A 70 9.96 -13.06 -32.08
C GLU A 70 8.45 -12.88 -31.83
N GLN A 71 7.77 -12.07 -32.64
CA GLN A 71 6.32 -11.80 -32.50
C GLN A 71 5.40 -12.91 -33.03
N ASP A 72 5.73 -14.19 -32.94
CA ASP A 72 5.00 -15.25 -33.69
C ASP A 72 4.47 -16.46 -32.90
N TYR A 73 4.21 -16.35 -31.59
CA TYR A 73 3.72 -17.50 -30.79
C TYR A 73 2.29 -17.39 -30.19
N LEU A 74 1.49 -16.40 -30.58
CA LEU A 74 0.07 -16.33 -30.19
C LEU A 74 -0.83 -16.09 -31.40
N THR A 75 -1.62 -17.11 -31.76
CA THR A 75 -2.67 -16.98 -32.78
C THR A 75 -3.67 -15.89 -32.38
N ALA A 76 -4.32 -15.26 -33.37
CA ALA A 76 -5.28 -14.19 -33.12
C ALA A 76 -6.40 -14.60 -32.14
N ASP A 77 -6.86 -15.84 -32.22
CA ASP A 77 -7.85 -16.41 -31.32
C ASP A 77 -7.33 -16.52 -29.88
N ARG A 78 -6.06 -16.87 -29.70
CA ARG A 78 -5.44 -16.96 -28.37
C ARG A 78 -5.30 -15.59 -27.72
N ARG A 79 -4.93 -14.56 -28.49
CA ARG A 79 -4.88 -13.17 -28.01
C ARG A 79 -6.26 -12.69 -27.56
N LYS A 80 -7.29 -12.91 -28.38
CA LYS A 80 -8.68 -12.59 -28.04
C LYS A 80 -9.12 -13.28 -26.75
N GLN A 81 -8.81 -14.57 -26.60
CA GLN A 81 -9.19 -15.34 -25.43
C GLN A 81 -8.51 -14.81 -24.15
N ILE A 82 -7.24 -14.44 -24.23
CA ILE A 82 -6.48 -13.84 -23.12
C ILE A 82 -7.13 -12.53 -22.65
N VAL A 83 -7.52 -11.66 -23.58
CA VAL A 83 -8.20 -10.39 -23.27
C VAL A 83 -9.56 -10.65 -22.61
N LEU A 84 -10.35 -11.59 -23.15
CA LEU A 84 -11.65 -11.97 -22.56
C LEU A 84 -11.51 -12.56 -21.16
N ASP A 85 -10.51 -13.41 -20.94
CA ASP A 85 -10.25 -14.00 -19.62
C ASP A 85 -9.74 -12.96 -18.62
N TYR A 86 -8.98 -11.97 -19.07
CA TYR A 86 -8.62 -10.81 -18.26
C TYR A 86 -9.86 -10.00 -17.83
N PHE A 87 -10.80 -9.73 -18.75
CA PHE A 87 -12.03 -9.00 -18.42
C PHE A 87 -12.93 -9.78 -17.46
N LYS A 88 -13.04 -11.11 -17.58
CA LYS A 88 -13.77 -11.95 -16.61
C LYS A 88 -13.16 -11.85 -15.21
N LEU A 89 -11.84 -11.85 -15.10
CA LEU A 89 -11.16 -11.68 -13.81
C LEU A 89 -11.34 -10.27 -13.25
N LEU A 90 -11.38 -9.24 -14.11
CA LEU A 90 -11.69 -7.87 -13.71
C LEU A 90 -13.10 -7.77 -13.12
N ASP A 91 -14.10 -8.29 -13.83
CA ASP A 91 -15.49 -8.32 -13.36
C ASP A 91 -15.61 -9.07 -12.03
N ARG A 92 -14.96 -10.24 -11.91
CA ARG A 92 -14.95 -11.00 -10.66
C ARG A 92 -14.33 -10.23 -9.50
N SER A 93 -13.27 -9.46 -9.76
CA SER A 93 -12.64 -8.60 -8.75
C SER A 93 -13.62 -7.54 -8.24
N LEU A 94 -14.35 -6.88 -9.13
CA LEU A 94 -15.34 -5.85 -8.78
C LEU A 94 -16.49 -6.43 -7.95
N GLN A 95 -17.02 -7.58 -8.35
CA GLN A 95 -18.08 -8.27 -7.59
C GLN A 95 -17.62 -8.65 -6.17
N LEU A 96 -16.37 -9.06 -6.02
CA LEU A 96 -15.79 -9.40 -4.73
C LEU A 96 -15.58 -8.16 -3.85
N ASP A 97 -15.12 -7.04 -4.43
CA ASP A 97 -15.01 -5.76 -3.73
C ASP A 97 -16.38 -5.27 -3.25
N ASP A 98 -17.39 -5.30 -4.11
CA ASP A 98 -18.78 -4.96 -3.75
C ASP A 98 -19.32 -5.84 -2.63
N LYS A 99 -19.08 -7.16 -2.70
CA LYS A 99 -19.51 -8.10 -1.66
C LYS A 99 -18.82 -7.80 -0.33
N ILE A 100 -17.51 -7.55 -0.34
CA ILE A 100 -16.77 -7.19 0.87
C ILE A 100 -17.32 -5.88 1.44
N ASN A 101 -17.54 -4.87 0.60
CA ASN A 101 -18.07 -3.58 1.04
C ASN A 101 -19.47 -3.72 1.66
N ARG A 102 -20.36 -4.52 1.07
CA ARG A 102 -21.69 -4.80 1.64
C ARG A 102 -21.61 -5.46 3.00
N ILE A 103 -20.70 -6.42 3.20
CA ILE A 103 -20.49 -7.09 4.49
C ILE A 103 -20.04 -6.09 5.57
N PHE A 104 -19.18 -5.12 5.22
CA PHE A 104 -18.74 -4.08 6.16
C PHE A 104 -19.76 -2.96 6.37
N ALA A 105 -20.69 -2.77 5.44
CA ALA A 105 -21.75 -1.77 5.53
C ALA A 105 -23.01 -2.30 6.24
N ASP A 106 -23.13 -3.61 6.48
CA ASP A 106 -24.28 -4.22 7.15
C ASP A 106 -24.16 -4.10 8.69
N PRO A 107 -25.03 -3.32 9.36
CA PRO A 107 -25.00 -3.17 10.82
C PRO A 107 -25.45 -4.44 11.58
N ALA A 108 -26.12 -5.39 10.93
CA ALA A 108 -26.50 -6.66 11.54
C ALA A 108 -25.31 -7.65 11.60
N GLN A 109 -24.26 -7.41 10.83
CA GLN A 109 -23.07 -8.26 10.79
C GLN A 109 -22.17 -8.00 12.01
N HIS A 110 -22.18 -8.93 12.96
CA HIS A 110 -21.43 -8.80 14.22
C HIS A 110 -19.91 -8.93 14.04
N ASP A 111 -19.47 -9.77 13.09
CA ASP A 111 -18.06 -9.90 12.72
C ASP A 111 -17.88 -9.82 11.19
N PRO A 112 -17.79 -8.60 10.64
CA PRO A 112 -17.56 -8.40 9.21
C PRO A 112 -16.20 -8.94 8.73
N ALA A 113 -15.21 -9.04 9.62
CA ALA A 113 -13.87 -9.50 9.28
C ALA A 113 -13.88 -11.01 8.98
N ALA A 114 -14.51 -11.81 9.85
CA ALA A 114 -14.70 -13.24 9.62
C ALA A 114 -15.60 -13.51 8.40
N ALA A 115 -16.74 -12.80 8.28
CA ALA A 115 -17.67 -13.00 7.16
C ALA A 115 -17.08 -12.65 5.78
N SER A 116 -16.15 -11.68 5.72
CA SER A 116 -15.46 -11.29 4.48
C SER A 116 -14.20 -12.10 4.17
N ALA A 117 -13.76 -13.00 5.06
CA ALA A 117 -12.46 -13.68 4.94
C ALA A 117 -12.32 -14.48 3.63
N ALA A 118 -13.34 -15.29 3.30
CA ALA A 118 -13.35 -16.07 2.06
C ALA A 118 -13.32 -15.18 0.81
N SER A 119 -14.11 -14.10 0.78
CA SER A 119 -14.12 -13.15 -0.34
C SER A 119 -12.79 -12.41 -0.49
N LYS A 120 -12.11 -12.08 0.61
CA LYS A 120 -10.76 -11.48 0.58
C LYS A 120 -9.71 -12.44 0.04
N GLN A 121 -9.77 -13.72 0.43
CA GLN A 121 -8.88 -14.75 -0.08
C GLN A 121 -9.07 -14.93 -1.59
N GLU A 122 -10.33 -15.01 -2.04
CA GLU A 122 -10.66 -15.11 -3.46
C GLU A 122 -10.17 -13.88 -4.23
N HIS A 123 -10.39 -12.67 -3.70
CA HIS A 123 -9.92 -11.43 -4.31
C HIS A 123 -8.39 -11.41 -4.49
N GLY A 124 -7.65 -11.89 -3.50
CA GLY A 124 -6.21 -12.09 -3.59
C GLY A 124 -5.81 -13.02 -4.75
N SER A 125 -6.52 -14.14 -4.91
CA SER A 125 -6.26 -15.09 -6.00
C SER A 125 -6.58 -14.51 -7.38
N VAL A 126 -7.67 -13.73 -7.50
CA VAL A 126 -8.07 -13.05 -8.73
C VAL A 126 -7.03 -12.00 -9.13
N ARG A 127 -6.53 -11.22 -8.16
CA ARG A 127 -5.43 -10.27 -8.42
C ARG A 127 -4.18 -10.94 -8.95
N ALA A 128 -3.77 -12.07 -8.35
CA ALA A 128 -2.58 -12.80 -8.80
C ALA A 128 -2.73 -13.28 -10.26
N ARG A 129 -3.91 -13.81 -10.61
CA ARG A 129 -4.21 -14.25 -11.99
C ARG A 129 -4.22 -13.08 -12.98
N LYS A 130 -4.81 -11.94 -12.61
CA LYS A 130 -4.79 -10.73 -13.45
C LYS A 130 -3.36 -10.25 -13.70
N ALA A 131 -2.51 -10.22 -12.68
CA ALA A 131 -1.12 -9.80 -12.81
C ALA A 131 -0.32 -10.69 -13.79
N ALA A 132 -0.64 -11.99 -13.84
CA ALA A 132 -0.04 -12.93 -14.79
C ALA A 132 -0.52 -12.72 -16.23
N LEU A 133 -1.79 -12.36 -16.44
CA LEU A 133 -2.37 -12.17 -17.77
C LEU A 133 -2.16 -10.78 -18.36
N GLN A 134 -2.01 -9.75 -17.53
CA GLN A 134 -1.79 -8.37 -17.95
C GLN A 134 -0.69 -8.19 -19.02
N PRO A 135 0.52 -8.78 -18.91
CA PRO A 135 1.55 -8.63 -19.95
C PRO A 135 1.19 -9.26 -21.32
N LEU A 136 0.19 -10.14 -21.37
CA LEU A 136 -0.24 -10.82 -22.57
C LEU A 136 -1.50 -10.18 -23.19
N ALA A 137 -2.18 -9.32 -22.43
CA ALA A 137 -3.40 -8.62 -22.83
C ALA A 137 -3.15 -7.18 -23.30
N GLU A 138 -2.00 -6.59 -22.94
CA GLU A 138 -1.50 -5.28 -23.40
C GLU A 138 -0.62 -5.44 -24.66
#